data_AF-A0A329SMH3-F1
#
_entry.id   AF-A0A329SMH3-F1
#
_cell.length_a   1.000
_cell.length_b   1.000
_cell.length_c   1.000
_cell.angle_alpha   90.00
_cell.angle_beta   90.00
_cell.angle_gamma   90.00
#
_symmetry.space_group_name_H-M   'P 1'
#
loop_
_entity.id
_entity.type
_entity.pdbx_description
1 polymer ?
#
loop_
_entity_poly.entity_id
_entity_poly.type
_entity_poly.pdbx_seq_one_letter_code
_entity_poly.pdbx_strand_id
1 'polypeptide(L)'
;MSAKRISWVKIQRRSLKPTKIVVSATNSHAPQRRVTLVSTIYGRLLETTETEQLCKRLGMTRDDVRQLRRKFDDEDGAHSDTVTVRGFFHLINDDKAFERSQILTKELLRLANVAPSTGRVTFDQFLCIVCTFAAFSETEFWRFFYDSFFAGGIATVNARRLGEVLHAAGTSYARNIGVAARHFATNTVSPLTGLPSSLTFDDFEELVRRNPVVFFPLVQLQRNVRARTLGEKYWVRKVREQELIVPLLAYQRLNQGKLPRMRLKDRAMNILFGGKTVMARARMLARRQYLDEVKG
;
A
#
# COMPACT_ATOMS: atom_id res chain seq x y z
N MET A 1 -39.54 -21.35 34.88
CA MET A 1 -39.11 -20.73 33.61
C MET A 1 -37.59 -20.76 33.56
N SER A 2 -37.03 -21.58 32.67
CA SER A 2 -35.60 -21.89 32.58
C SER A 2 -34.96 -21.01 31.50
N ALA A 3 -34.00 -20.17 31.88
CA ALA A 3 -33.21 -19.36 30.95
C ALA A 3 -31.84 -20.00 30.74
N LYS A 4 -31.63 -20.58 29.56
CA LYS A 4 -30.38 -21.20 29.12
C LYS A 4 -29.28 -20.13 28.95
N ARG A 5 -28.20 -20.26 29.72
CA ARG A 5 -26.91 -19.58 29.54
C ARG A 5 -26.25 -20.10 28.26
N ILE A 6 -25.99 -19.23 27.29
CA ILE A 6 -25.16 -19.54 26.12
C ILE A 6 -23.72 -19.16 26.47
N SER A 7 -22.84 -20.16 26.56
CA SER A 7 -21.40 -19.97 26.73
C SER A 7 -20.76 -19.64 25.37
N TRP A 8 -19.95 -18.60 25.34
CA TRP A 8 -19.09 -18.30 24.20
C TRP A 8 -17.73 -18.94 24.42
N VAL A 9 -17.41 -19.93 23.59
CA VAL A 9 -16.10 -20.57 23.51
C VAL A 9 -15.06 -19.53 23.07
N LYS A 10 -14.06 -19.28 23.92
CA LYS A 10 -12.87 -18.48 23.61
C LYS A 10 -12.07 -19.18 22.49
N ILE A 11 -12.08 -18.61 21.29
CA ILE A 11 -11.12 -18.98 20.25
C ILE A 11 -9.82 -18.23 20.53
N GLN A 12 -8.83 -18.94 21.10
CA GLN A 12 -7.44 -18.47 21.17
C GLN A 12 -6.90 -18.27 19.76
N ARG A 13 -6.70 -17.02 19.35
CA ARG A 13 -5.87 -16.70 18.18
C ARG A 13 -4.41 -16.95 18.55
N ARG A 14 -3.83 -18.03 18.02
CA ARG A 14 -2.39 -18.27 18.08
C ARG A 14 -1.67 -17.15 17.33
N SER A 15 -0.83 -16.42 18.06
CA SER A 15 0.11 -15.44 17.54
C SER A 15 1.08 -16.11 16.55
N LEU A 16 0.99 -15.71 15.28
CA LEU A 16 2.00 -16.07 14.29
C LEU A 16 3.15 -15.07 14.44
N LYS A 17 4.31 -15.58 14.87
CA LYS A 17 5.54 -14.81 15.01
C LYS A 17 5.95 -14.24 13.63
N PRO A 18 6.41 -12.99 13.54
CA PRO A 18 6.91 -12.44 12.30
C PRO A 18 8.23 -13.12 11.92
N THR A 19 8.26 -13.74 10.75
CA THR A 19 9.46 -14.29 10.13
C THR A 19 10.45 -13.15 9.86
N LYS A 20 11.57 -13.13 10.58
CA LYS A 20 12.70 -12.23 10.29
C LYS A 20 13.30 -12.63 8.94
N ILE A 21 13.15 -11.78 7.93
CA ILE A 21 13.96 -11.85 6.71
C ILE A 21 15.30 -11.20 7.03
N VAL A 22 16.33 -12.03 7.21
CA VAL A 22 17.72 -11.59 7.28
C VAL A 22 18.18 -11.39 5.84
N VAL A 23 18.38 -10.14 5.43
CA VAL A 23 19.04 -9.82 4.16
C VAL A 23 20.54 -9.75 4.44
N SER A 24 21.25 -10.81 4.08
CA SER A 24 22.72 -10.80 4.04
C SER A 24 23.19 -9.91 2.90
N ALA A 25 23.99 -8.91 3.22
CA ALA A 25 24.66 -8.06 2.25
C ALA A 25 25.80 -8.84 1.57
N THR A 26 25.77 -8.94 0.25
CA THR A 26 26.95 -9.28 -0.55
C THR A 26 27.21 -8.17 -1.56
N ASN A 27 28.28 -7.43 -1.32
CA ASN A 27 28.91 -6.52 -2.27
C ASN A 27 29.52 -7.32 -3.42
N SER A 28 29.12 -7.05 -4.66
CA SER A 28 29.99 -7.24 -5.83
C SER A 28 29.52 -6.35 -6.99
N HIS A 29 30.38 -5.43 -7.41
CA HIS A 29 30.26 -4.69 -8.67
C HIS A 29 30.49 -5.63 -9.86
N ALA A 30 29.48 -5.80 -10.71
CA ALA A 30 29.62 -6.17 -12.12
C ALA A 30 28.36 -5.73 -12.88
N PRO A 31 28.47 -5.23 -14.13
CA PRO A 31 27.32 -4.74 -14.88
C PRO A 31 26.43 -5.93 -15.26
N GLN A 32 25.21 -5.96 -14.72
CA GLN A 32 24.25 -7.01 -15.02
C GLN A 32 23.81 -6.93 -16.48
N ARG A 33 24.21 -7.95 -17.22
CA ARG A 33 23.82 -8.28 -18.59
C ARG A 33 22.29 -8.27 -18.70
N ARG A 34 21.73 -7.41 -19.56
CA ARG A 34 20.30 -7.34 -19.89
C ARG A 34 19.77 -8.72 -20.28
N VAL A 35 18.99 -9.36 -19.42
CA VAL A 35 18.12 -10.47 -19.79
C VAL A 35 16.76 -9.88 -20.11
N THR A 36 16.54 -9.53 -21.37
CA THR A 36 15.22 -9.18 -21.91
C THR A 36 14.35 -10.42 -21.98
N LEU A 37 13.65 -10.75 -20.89
CA LEU A 37 12.49 -11.63 -20.93
C LEU A 37 11.26 -10.77 -21.22
N VAL A 38 10.87 -10.76 -22.50
CA VAL A 38 9.69 -10.04 -23.00
C VAL A 38 8.43 -10.58 -22.31
N SER A 39 7.75 -9.73 -21.55
CA SER A 39 6.42 -9.99 -20.98
C SER A 39 5.39 -10.28 -22.07
N THR A 40 4.63 -11.37 -21.95
CA THR A 40 3.52 -11.72 -22.86
C THR A 40 2.24 -10.90 -22.64
N ILE A 41 2.05 -10.28 -21.47
CA ILE A 41 0.80 -9.57 -21.13
C ILE A 41 0.93 -8.06 -21.34
N TYR A 42 2.05 -7.47 -20.92
CA TYR A 42 2.27 -6.02 -21.02
C TYR A 42 3.15 -5.65 -22.22
N GLY A 43 3.78 -6.63 -22.89
CA GLY A 43 4.69 -6.39 -24.00
C GLY A 43 5.95 -5.67 -23.53
N ARG A 44 6.43 -4.70 -24.31
CA ARG A 44 7.61 -3.88 -23.98
C ARG A 44 7.31 -2.67 -23.08
N LEU A 45 6.17 -2.64 -22.40
CA LEU A 45 5.78 -1.51 -21.56
C LEU A 45 6.51 -1.46 -20.21
N LEU A 46 7.00 -2.60 -19.73
CA LEU A 46 7.66 -2.74 -18.44
C LEU A 46 9.06 -3.30 -18.67
N GLU A 47 10.04 -2.77 -17.94
CA GLU A 47 11.43 -3.18 -18.07
C GLU A 47 11.83 -4.27 -17.06
N THR A 48 11.24 -4.21 -15.85
CA THR A 48 11.60 -5.06 -14.71
C THR A 48 10.57 -6.14 -14.45
N THR A 49 11.05 -7.31 -14.03
CA THR A 49 10.18 -8.45 -13.72
C THR A 49 9.38 -8.20 -12.45
N GLU A 50 9.94 -7.46 -11.50
CA GLU A 50 9.32 -7.09 -10.23
C GLU A 50 8.08 -6.22 -10.45
N THR A 51 8.18 -5.19 -11.31
CA THR A 51 7.06 -4.32 -11.67
C THR A 51 5.99 -5.10 -12.42
N GLU A 52 6.39 -5.99 -13.33
CA GLU A 52 5.46 -6.87 -14.03
C GLU A 52 4.69 -7.78 -13.07
N GLN A 53 5.39 -8.40 -12.12
CA GLN A 53 4.78 -9.25 -11.11
C GLN A 53 3.83 -8.45 -10.21
N LEU A 54 4.19 -7.23 -9.81
CA LEU A 54 3.31 -6.34 -9.05
C LEU A 54 2.01 -6.07 -9.82
N CYS A 55 2.12 -5.65 -11.09
CA CYS A 55 0.95 -5.39 -11.92
C CYS A 55 0.09 -6.65 -12.10
N LYS A 56 0.72 -7.82 -12.30
CA LYS A 56 0.03 -9.13 -12.38
C LYS A 56 -0.70 -9.48 -11.08
N ARG A 57 -0.07 -9.31 -9.91
CA ARG A 57 -0.67 -9.60 -8.60
C ARG A 57 -1.88 -8.72 -8.33
N LEU A 58 -1.79 -7.44 -8.70
CA LEU A 58 -2.91 -6.50 -8.64
C LEU A 58 -3.98 -6.77 -9.70
N GLY A 59 -3.74 -7.67 -10.65
CA GLY A 59 -4.66 -7.97 -11.74
C GLY A 59 -4.88 -6.77 -12.67
N MET A 60 -3.85 -5.97 -12.90
CA MET A 60 -3.87 -4.88 -13.86
C MET A 60 -3.93 -5.42 -15.27
N THR A 61 -4.62 -4.70 -16.14
CA THR A 61 -4.69 -4.98 -17.57
C THR A 61 -3.59 -4.21 -18.31
N ARG A 62 -3.33 -4.59 -19.56
CA ARG A 62 -2.42 -3.83 -20.42
C ARG A 62 -2.87 -2.39 -20.62
N ASP A 63 -4.17 -2.14 -20.68
CA ASP A 63 -4.71 -0.80 -20.87
C ASP A 63 -4.57 0.06 -19.61
N ASP A 64 -4.68 -0.53 -18.42
CA ASP A 64 -4.38 0.17 -17.15
C ASP A 64 -2.92 0.67 -17.15
N VAL A 65 -1.97 -0.20 -17.54
CA VAL A 65 -0.54 0.16 -17.62
C VAL A 65 -0.30 1.20 -18.72
N ARG A 66 -0.94 1.09 -19.89
CA ARG A 66 -0.85 2.09 -20.96
C ARG A 66 -1.38 3.46 -20.53
N GLN A 67 -2.46 3.51 -19.75
CA GLN A 67 -3.01 4.77 -19.28
C GLN A 67 -2.03 5.47 -18.31
N LEU A 68 -1.39 4.71 -17.44
CA LEU A 68 -0.33 5.22 -16.57
C LEU A 68 0.91 5.64 -17.35
N ARG A 69 1.26 4.89 -18.41
CA ARG A 69 2.36 5.22 -19.33
C ARG A 69 2.14 6.57 -20.01
N ARG A 70 0.94 6.80 -20.57
CA ARG A 70 0.59 8.10 -21.18
C ARG A 70 0.75 9.26 -20.20
N LYS A 71 0.23 9.12 -18.98
CA LYS A 71 0.38 10.14 -17.94
C LYS A 71 1.85 10.42 -17.64
N PHE A 72 2.67 9.39 -17.55
CA PHE A 72 4.11 9.53 -17.32
C PHE A 72 4.82 10.23 -18.49
N ASP A 73 4.52 9.81 -19.73
CA ASP A 73 5.08 10.40 -20.95
C ASP A 73 4.65 11.87 -21.13
N ASP A 74 3.46 12.26 -20.66
CA ASP A 74 2.99 13.64 -20.68
C ASP A 74 3.86 14.55 -19.78
N GLU A 75 4.40 14.02 -18.67
CA GLU A 75 5.34 14.73 -17.79
C GLU A 75 6.79 14.62 -18.28
N ASP A 76 7.18 13.49 -18.88
CA ASP A 76 8.46 13.29 -19.55
C ASP A 76 8.44 13.86 -20.98
N GLY A 77 8.23 15.17 -21.10
CA GLY A 77 8.20 15.87 -22.39
C GLY A 77 9.50 15.79 -23.20
N ALA A 78 10.61 15.32 -22.59
CA ALA A 78 11.88 15.07 -23.26
C ALA A 78 12.01 13.62 -23.78
N HIS A 79 11.03 12.75 -23.51
CA HIS A 79 11.06 11.31 -23.82
C HIS A 79 12.35 10.62 -23.34
N SER A 80 12.82 11.03 -22.16
CA SER A 80 14.02 10.51 -21.51
C SER A 80 13.78 9.21 -20.74
N ASP A 81 12.54 8.70 -20.75
CA ASP A 81 12.01 7.57 -19.99
C ASP A 81 12.19 7.73 -18.46
N THR A 82 12.40 8.97 -18.02
CA THR A 82 12.60 9.33 -16.62
C THR A 82 12.02 10.71 -16.33
N VAL A 83 11.38 10.87 -15.18
CA VAL A 83 10.93 12.17 -14.67
C VAL A 83 11.77 12.59 -13.48
N THR A 84 11.89 13.90 -13.25
CA THR A 84 12.50 14.39 -12.00
C THR A 84 11.63 14.02 -10.79
N VAL A 85 12.18 13.98 -9.58
CA VAL A 85 11.37 13.77 -8.36
C VAL A 85 10.23 14.80 -8.26
N ARG A 86 10.46 16.04 -8.66
CA ARG A 86 9.41 17.06 -8.74
C ARG A 86 8.31 16.69 -9.74
N GLY A 87 8.68 16.26 -10.95
CA GLY A 87 7.72 15.81 -11.96
C GLY A 87 6.92 14.59 -11.50
N PHE A 88 7.58 13.65 -10.80
CA PHE A 88 6.89 12.56 -10.13
C PHE A 88 5.81 13.06 -9.16
N PHE A 89 6.10 14.04 -8.32
CA PHE A 89 5.09 14.62 -7.42
C PHE A 89 3.96 15.32 -8.19
N HIS A 90 4.27 16.01 -9.29
CA HIS A 90 3.25 16.57 -10.17
C HIS A 90 2.29 15.51 -10.73
N LEU A 91 2.80 14.33 -11.06
CA LEU A 91 1.97 13.21 -11.54
C LEU A 91 1.01 12.69 -10.46
N ILE A 92 1.46 12.59 -9.20
CA ILE A 92 0.72 11.89 -8.15
C ILE A 92 -0.07 12.82 -7.22
N ASN A 93 0.25 14.11 -7.18
CA ASN A 93 -0.33 15.05 -6.23
C ASN A 93 -0.18 16.52 -6.68
N ASP A 94 -1.29 17.25 -6.77
CA ASP A 94 -1.27 18.68 -7.13
C ASP A 94 -0.90 19.60 -5.94
N ASP A 95 -0.89 19.06 -4.71
CA ASP A 95 -0.58 19.84 -3.52
C ASP A 95 0.94 19.92 -3.25
N LYS A 96 1.51 21.10 -3.53
CA LYS A 96 2.92 21.42 -3.33
C LYS A 96 3.39 21.29 -1.87
N ALA A 97 2.48 21.23 -0.89
CA ALA A 97 2.85 21.04 0.51
C ALA A 97 3.57 19.69 0.73
N PHE A 98 3.15 18.66 0.00
CA PHE A 98 3.70 17.32 0.12
C PHE A 98 5.09 17.17 -0.51
N GLU A 99 5.35 17.86 -1.63
CA GLU A 99 6.67 17.88 -2.29
C GLU A 99 7.76 18.39 -1.33
N ARG A 100 7.40 19.34 -0.44
CA ARG A 100 8.33 19.93 0.52
C ARG A 100 8.68 19.00 1.70
N SER A 101 7.92 17.91 1.88
CA SER A 101 8.20 16.93 2.94
C SER A 101 9.31 15.97 2.53
N GLN A 102 10.53 16.21 3.00
CA GLN A 102 11.65 15.30 2.76
C GLN A 102 11.38 13.88 3.29
N ILE A 103 10.61 13.75 4.37
CA ILE A 103 10.27 12.44 4.95
C ILE A 103 9.28 11.70 4.06
N LEU A 104 8.15 12.33 3.67
CA LEU A 104 7.17 11.66 2.80
C LEU A 104 7.76 11.30 1.44
N THR A 105 8.57 12.22 0.88
CA THR A 105 9.29 11.98 -0.36
C THR A 105 10.18 10.76 -0.26
N LYS A 106 11.03 10.69 0.78
CA LYS A 106 11.90 9.54 1.00
C LYS A 106 11.12 8.24 1.15
N GLU A 107 10.03 8.24 1.90
CA GLU A 107 9.27 7.03 2.19
C GLU A 107 8.46 6.52 0.99
N LEU A 108 7.91 7.41 0.17
CA LEU A 108 7.27 7.02 -1.10
C LEU A 108 8.31 6.47 -2.09
N LEU A 109 9.45 7.14 -2.25
CA LEU A 109 10.54 6.69 -3.12
C LEU A 109 11.12 5.33 -2.68
N ARG A 110 11.11 5.05 -1.37
CA ARG A 110 11.51 3.76 -0.80
C ARG A 110 10.67 2.59 -1.31
N LEU A 111 9.40 2.80 -1.68
CA LEU A 111 8.54 1.74 -2.22
C LEU A 111 9.07 1.15 -3.53
N ALA A 112 9.89 1.89 -4.28
CA ALA A 112 10.52 1.43 -5.51
C ALA A 112 12.05 1.41 -5.43
N ASN A 113 12.63 1.40 -4.21
CA ASN A 113 14.07 1.43 -3.98
C ASN A 113 14.79 2.59 -4.69
N VAL A 114 14.12 3.73 -4.86
CA VAL A 114 14.72 4.92 -5.48
C VAL A 114 15.61 5.60 -4.44
N ALA A 115 16.90 5.70 -4.72
CA ALA A 115 17.81 6.45 -3.87
C ALA A 115 17.48 7.95 -3.94
N PRO A 116 17.40 8.67 -2.81
CA PRO A 116 17.12 10.11 -2.81
C PRO A 116 18.14 10.92 -3.64
N SER A 117 19.37 10.41 -3.80
CA SER A 117 20.44 11.03 -4.57
C SER A 117 20.28 10.92 -6.09
N THR A 118 19.46 10.00 -6.60
CA THR A 118 19.28 9.80 -8.04
C THR A 118 18.54 10.96 -8.70
N GLY A 119 17.66 11.65 -7.96
CA GLY A 119 16.92 12.82 -8.42
C GLY A 119 15.92 12.58 -9.57
N ARG A 120 15.85 11.35 -10.09
CA ARG A 120 14.99 10.91 -11.19
C ARG A 120 14.28 9.59 -10.87
N VAL A 121 13.14 9.40 -11.50
CA VAL A 121 12.24 8.24 -11.34
C VAL A 121 11.93 7.67 -12.73
N THR A 122 12.20 6.39 -12.96
CA THR A 122 11.83 5.68 -14.20
C THR A 122 10.34 5.34 -14.22
N PHE A 123 9.81 4.95 -15.38
CA PHE A 123 8.41 4.51 -15.48
C PHE A 123 8.09 3.31 -14.57
N ASP A 124 8.97 2.31 -14.53
CA ASP A 124 8.81 1.14 -13.66
C ASP A 124 8.80 1.51 -12.17
N GLN A 125 9.66 2.45 -11.75
CA GLN A 125 9.68 2.95 -10.38
C GLN A 125 8.42 3.74 -10.05
N PHE A 126 7.95 4.59 -10.97
CA PHE A 126 6.67 5.30 -10.85
C PHE A 126 5.51 4.31 -10.67
N LEU A 127 5.45 3.26 -11.48
CA LEU A 127 4.43 2.21 -11.36
C LEU A 127 4.54 1.50 -10.00
N CYS A 128 5.73 1.12 -9.58
CA CYS A 128 5.94 0.47 -8.28
C CYS A 128 5.40 1.33 -7.13
N ILE A 129 5.68 2.64 -7.12
CA ILE A 129 5.19 3.54 -6.07
C ILE A 129 3.67 3.70 -6.16
N VAL A 130 3.13 4.04 -7.33
CA VAL A 130 1.70 4.29 -7.53
C VAL A 130 0.88 3.04 -7.23
N CYS A 131 1.23 1.91 -7.84
CA CYS A 131 0.48 0.67 -7.72
C CYS A 131 0.51 0.14 -6.29
N THR A 132 1.62 0.32 -5.56
CA THR A 132 1.71 -0.11 -4.16
C THR A 132 0.91 0.84 -3.26
N PHE A 133 1.21 2.14 -3.30
CA PHE A 133 0.63 3.11 -2.38
C PHE A 133 -0.88 3.30 -2.59
N ALA A 134 -1.33 3.35 -3.85
CA ALA A 134 -2.75 3.48 -4.18
C ALA A 134 -3.55 2.21 -3.85
N ALA A 135 -2.91 1.03 -3.87
CA ALA A 135 -3.57 -0.24 -3.59
C ALA A 135 -3.52 -0.68 -2.12
N PHE A 136 -2.83 0.06 -1.23
CA PHE A 136 -2.87 -0.25 0.20
C PHE A 136 -4.30 -0.29 0.73
N SER A 137 -4.63 -1.39 1.42
CA SER A 137 -5.73 -1.46 2.38
C SER A 137 -5.52 -0.46 3.51
N GLU A 138 -6.56 -0.24 4.30
CA GLU A 138 -6.48 0.68 5.45
C GLU A 138 -5.36 0.26 6.43
N THR A 139 -5.26 -1.03 6.76
CA THR A 139 -4.22 -1.54 7.65
C THR A 139 -2.82 -1.41 7.05
N GLU A 140 -2.61 -1.74 5.77
CA GLU A 140 -1.31 -1.58 5.10
C GLU A 140 -0.89 -0.11 5.02
N PHE A 141 -1.85 0.77 4.77
CA PHE A 141 -1.64 2.20 4.70
C PHE A 141 -1.15 2.76 6.04
N TRP A 142 -1.83 2.44 7.14
CA TRP A 142 -1.40 2.86 8.47
C TRP A 142 -0.09 2.19 8.87
N ARG A 143 0.13 0.94 8.47
CA ARG A 143 1.36 0.21 8.75
C ARG A 143 2.55 0.86 8.06
N PHE A 144 2.40 1.27 6.80
CA PHE A 144 3.42 2.01 6.07
C PHE A 144 3.86 3.26 6.84
N PHE A 145 2.90 4.07 7.30
CA PHE A 145 3.22 5.27 8.08
C PHE A 145 3.81 4.97 9.45
N TYR A 146 3.27 3.96 10.15
CA TYR A 146 3.85 3.49 11.40
C TYR A 146 5.31 3.09 11.21
N ASP A 147 5.62 2.25 10.22
CA ASP A 147 6.99 1.82 9.96
C ASP A 147 7.87 3.04 9.59
N SER A 148 7.37 4.01 8.82
CA SER A 148 8.09 5.25 8.51
C SER A 148 8.37 6.15 9.73
N PHE A 149 7.47 6.20 10.71
CA PHE A 149 7.61 7.01 11.93
C PHE A 149 8.45 6.31 13.00
N PHE A 150 8.38 4.98 13.07
CA PHE A 150 8.92 4.16 14.15
C PHE A 150 10.07 3.21 13.71
N ALA A 151 10.57 3.31 12.47
CA ALA A 151 11.70 2.52 11.94
C ALA A 151 13.00 2.61 12.77
N GLY A 152 13.14 3.58 13.68
CA GLY A 152 14.26 3.68 14.63
C GLY A 152 14.15 2.77 15.86
N GLY A 153 13.09 1.98 15.98
CA GLY A 153 12.80 1.13 17.12
C GLY A 153 11.93 1.83 18.18
N ILE A 154 11.30 0.99 19.01
CA ILE A 154 10.30 1.35 20.03
C ILE A 154 10.79 2.43 21.02
N ALA A 155 12.10 2.51 21.25
CA ALA A 155 12.71 3.48 22.17
C ALA A 155 12.75 4.92 21.63
N THR A 156 12.46 5.13 20.33
CA THR A 156 12.42 6.46 19.72
C THR A 156 11.07 6.68 19.04
N VAL A 157 10.02 6.86 19.84
CA VAL A 157 8.78 7.49 19.38
C VAL A 157 9.16 8.88 18.86
N ASN A 158 9.37 8.99 17.55
CA ASN A 158 9.76 10.25 16.95
C ASN A 158 8.48 11.08 16.70
N ALA A 159 7.80 11.47 17.78
CA ALA A 159 6.62 12.33 17.75
C ALA A 159 6.88 13.62 16.95
N ARG A 160 8.14 14.08 16.94
CA ARG A 160 8.62 15.15 16.08
C ARG A 160 8.50 14.81 14.59
N ARG A 161 8.98 13.65 14.12
CA ARG A 161 8.80 13.19 12.72
C ARG A 161 7.33 13.03 12.34
N LEU A 162 6.51 12.50 13.24
CA LEU A 162 5.06 12.42 13.02
C LEU A 162 4.47 13.82 12.83
N GLY A 163 4.83 14.77 13.69
CA GLY A 163 4.43 16.18 13.57
C GLY A 163 4.92 16.83 12.27
N GLU A 164 6.18 16.63 11.88
CA GLU A 164 6.77 17.14 10.63
C GLU A 164 6.02 16.61 9.40
N VAL A 165 5.72 15.31 9.36
CA VAL A 165 5.00 14.68 8.24
C VAL A 165 3.54 15.13 8.19
N LEU A 166 2.85 15.14 9.32
CA LEU A 166 1.46 15.58 9.37
C LEU A 166 1.34 17.07 9.01
N HIS A 167 2.25 17.92 9.51
CA HIS A 167 2.28 19.34 9.17
C HIS A 167 2.55 19.55 7.68
N ALA A 168 3.46 18.78 7.09
CA ALA A 168 3.74 18.85 5.67
C ALA A 168 2.61 18.30 4.80
N ALA A 169 1.85 17.32 5.32
CA ALA A 169 0.68 16.79 4.65
C ALA A 169 -0.53 17.73 4.74
N GLY A 170 -0.67 18.53 5.81
CA GLY A 170 -1.85 19.37 6.03
C GLY A 170 -1.58 20.63 6.84
N THR A 171 -1.31 21.73 6.14
CA THR A 171 -1.10 23.06 6.75
C THR A 171 -2.34 23.54 7.52
N SER A 172 -3.54 23.24 7.02
CA SER A 172 -4.82 23.60 7.66
C SER A 172 -5.08 22.90 9.00
N TYR A 173 -4.35 21.82 9.30
CA TYR A 173 -4.50 21.05 10.54
C TYR A 173 -3.31 21.21 11.49
N ALA A 174 -2.35 22.09 11.17
CA ALA A 174 -1.08 22.25 11.87
C ALA A 174 -1.24 22.46 13.38
N ARG A 175 -2.29 23.17 13.83
CA ARG A 175 -2.57 23.38 15.26
C ARG A 175 -2.98 22.07 15.96
N ASN A 176 -3.89 21.29 15.37
CA ASN A 176 -4.36 20.02 15.93
C ASN A 176 -3.23 18.98 15.93
N ILE A 177 -2.43 18.98 14.86
CA ILE A 177 -1.23 18.14 14.72
C ILE A 177 -0.18 18.52 15.76
N GLY A 178 0.07 19.81 15.98
CA GLY A 178 1.03 20.30 16.97
C GLY A 178 0.62 19.98 18.40
N VAL A 179 -0.68 20.07 18.72
CA VAL A 179 -1.22 19.64 20.02
C VAL A 179 -1.05 18.13 20.21
N ALA A 180 -1.43 17.32 19.23
CA ALA A 180 -1.27 15.87 19.28
C ALA A 180 0.21 15.46 19.42
N ALA A 181 1.10 16.04 18.60
CA ALA A 181 2.54 15.79 18.65
C ALA A 181 3.17 16.16 20.00
N ARG A 182 2.74 17.27 20.62
CA ARG A 182 3.17 17.64 21.98
C ARG A 182 2.68 16.64 23.01
N HIS A 183 1.42 16.22 22.94
CA HIS A 183 0.89 15.18 23.83
C HIS A 183 1.64 13.85 23.71
N PHE A 184 2.10 13.48 22.51
CA PHE A 184 2.95 12.30 22.28
C PHE A 184 4.39 12.46 22.78
N ALA A 185 4.94 13.68 22.72
CA ALA A 185 6.32 13.95 23.10
C ALA A 185 6.52 14.14 24.61
N THR A 186 5.54 14.71 25.31
CA THR A 186 5.70 15.11 26.72
C THR A 186 5.38 14.01 27.73
N ASN A 187 4.73 12.91 27.32
CA ASN A 187 4.27 11.91 28.26
C ASN A 187 4.80 10.52 27.90
N THR A 188 5.47 9.88 28.86
CA THR A 188 5.73 8.43 28.84
C THR A 188 4.43 7.62 28.85
N VAL A 189 3.30 8.25 29.18
CA VAL A 189 1.94 7.72 29.04
C VAL A 189 1.02 8.82 28.51
N SER A 190 0.54 8.74 27.27
CA SER A 190 -0.29 9.80 26.64
C SER A 190 -1.54 10.13 27.47
N PRO A 191 -1.78 11.38 27.89
CA PRO A 191 -2.93 11.76 28.73
C PRO A 191 -4.26 11.75 27.97
N LEU A 192 -4.23 11.59 26.65
CA LEU A 192 -5.41 11.39 25.81
C LEU A 192 -5.80 9.91 25.66
N THR A 193 -4.88 8.96 25.96
CA THR A 193 -5.09 7.53 25.68
C THR A 193 -4.71 6.56 26.78
N GLY A 194 -3.86 6.96 27.74
CA GLY A 194 -3.32 6.08 28.79
C GLY A 194 -2.22 5.11 28.32
N LEU A 195 -1.61 5.33 27.15
CA LEU A 195 -0.70 4.36 26.50
C LEU A 195 0.79 4.72 26.64
N PRO A 196 1.69 3.73 26.83
CA PRO A 196 3.10 3.92 27.19
C PRO A 196 4.00 4.48 26.06
N SER A 197 5.24 4.83 26.42
CA SER A 197 6.34 5.34 25.57
C SER A 197 6.80 4.40 24.47
N SER A 198 6.30 3.17 24.47
CA SER A 198 6.41 2.17 23.42
C SER A 198 5.06 2.01 22.74
N LEU A 199 4.88 2.62 21.57
CA LEU A 199 3.61 2.57 20.85
C LEU A 199 3.64 1.39 19.86
N THR A 200 2.87 0.33 20.14
CA THR A 200 2.72 -0.78 19.18
C THR A 200 1.90 -0.34 17.97
N PHE A 201 1.85 -1.16 16.92
CA PHE A 201 0.98 -0.85 15.78
C PHE A 201 -0.50 -0.81 16.15
N ASP A 202 -0.94 -1.67 17.06
CA ASP A 202 -2.35 -1.69 17.52
C ASP A 202 -2.67 -0.39 18.29
N ASP A 203 -1.72 0.11 19.08
CA ASP A 203 -1.82 1.40 19.76
C ASP A 203 -1.85 2.57 18.77
N PHE A 204 -1.10 2.49 17.67
CA PHE A 204 -1.12 3.48 16.59
C PHE A 204 -2.46 3.51 15.88
N GLU A 205 -3.00 2.34 15.54
CA GLU A 205 -4.30 2.24 14.87
C GLU A 205 -5.43 2.77 15.77
N GLU A 206 -5.39 2.47 17.07
CA GLU A 206 -6.27 3.06 18.08
C GLU A 206 -6.17 4.58 18.09
N LEU A 207 -4.95 5.11 18.05
CA LEU A 207 -4.70 6.53 18.07
C LEU A 207 -5.25 7.25 16.84
N VAL A 208 -5.04 6.66 15.66
CA VAL A 208 -5.59 7.16 14.40
C VAL A 208 -7.11 7.22 14.45
N ARG A 209 -7.74 6.17 14.99
CA ARG A 209 -9.21 6.08 15.10
C ARG A 209 -9.79 7.12 16.06
N ARG A 210 -9.08 7.43 17.15
CA ARG A 210 -9.50 8.48 18.10
C ARG A 210 -9.30 9.89 17.56
N ASN A 211 -8.34 10.10 16.66
CA ASN A 211 -7.95 11.42 16.18
C ASN A 211 -7.98 11.52 14.65
N PRO A 212 -9.09 11.16 13.96
CA PRO A 212 -9.11 11.03 12.50
C PRO A 212 -8.77 12.34 11.78
N VAL A 213 -9.13 13.50 12.35
CA VAL A 213 -8.84 14.82 11.79
C VAL A 213 -7.34 15.10 11.71
N VAL A 214 -6.55 14.61 12.67
CA VAL A 214 -5.10 14.81 12.71
C VAL A 214 -4.42 14.06 11.57
N PHE A 215 -4.91 12.86 11.24
CA PHE A 215 -4.33 11.99 10.21
C PHE A 215 -5.00 12.13 8.84
N PHE A 216 -6.09 12.88 8.73
CA PHE A 216 -6.79 13.16 7.48
C PHE A 216 -5.86 13.59 6.33
N PRO A 217 -4.82 14.42 6.56
CA PRO A 217 -3.89 14.78 5.49
C PRO A 217 -3.18 13.60 4.82
N LEU A 218 -2.86 12.54 5.58
CA LEU A 218 -2.26 11.33 5.02
C LEU A 218 -3.28 10.58 4.16
N VAL A 219 -4.51 10.46 4.63
CA VAL A 219 -5.60 9.85 3.85
C VAL A 219 -5.82 10.63 2.55
N GLN A 220 -5.80 11.97 2.63
CA GLN A 220 -5.94 12.83 1.48
C GLN A 220 -4.81 12.63 0.46
N LEU A 221 -3.57 12.42 0.91
CA LEU A 221 -2.46 12.06 0.01
C LEU A 221 -2.77 10.80 -0.81
N GLN A 222 -3.20 9.72 -0.15
CA GLN A 222 -3.57 8.49 -0.87
C GLN A 222 -4.73 8.72 -1.85
N ARG A 223 -5.73 9.51 -1.45
CA ARG A 223 -6.84 9.88 -2.33
C ARG A 223 -6.37 10.68 -3.55
N ASN A 224 -5.42 11.59 -3.39
CA ASN A 224 -4.83 12.35 -4.49
C ASN A 224 -4.08 11.41 -5.45
N VAL A 225 -3.22 10.52 -4.95
CA VAL A 225 -2.54 9.52 -5.78
C VAL A 225 -3.55 8.68 -6.56
N ARG A 226 -4.62 8.23 -5.88
CA ARG A 226 -5.68 7.45 -6.52
C ARG A 226 -6.42 8.26 -7.60
N ALA A 227 -6.79 9.50 -7.31
CA ALA A 227 -7.53 10.36 -8.22
C ALA A 227 -6.73 10.75 -9.47
N ARG A 228 -5.44 11.05 -9.31
CA ARG A 228 -4.55 11.51 -10.38
C ARG A 228 -4.14 10.40 -11.36
N THR A 229 -4.25 9.14 -10.94
CA THR A 229 -3.77 7.99 -11.70
C THR A 229 -4.93 7.30 -12.45
N LEU A 230 -5.41 6.15 -11.97
CA LEU A 230 -6.52 5.40 -12.60
C LEU A 230 -7.90 5.76 -12.01
N GLY A 231 -7.94 6.71 -11.07
CA GLY A 231 -9.16 7.19 -10.42
C GLY A 231 -9.49 6.45 -9.11
N GLU A 232 -10.15 7.16 -8.18
CA GLU A 232 -10.44 6.65 -6.84
C GLU A 232 -11.27 5.35 -6.86
N LYS A 233 -12.32 5.29 -7.67
CA LYS A 233 -13.18 4.10 -7.80
C LYS A 233 -12.40 2.88 -8.31
N TYR A 234 -11.43 3.07 -9.20
CA TYR A 234 -10.61 1.98 -9.72
C TYR A 234 -9.77 1.37 -8.60
N TRP A 235 -9.07 2.19 -7.83
CA TRP A 235 -8.18 1.72 -6.77
C TRP A 235 -8.92 1.15 -5.57
N VAL A 236 -10.05 1.75 -5.17
CA VAL A 236 -10.93 1.18 -4.14
C VAL A 236 -11.41 -0.22 -4.54
N ARG A 237 -11.75 -0.42 -5.82
CA ARG A 237 -12.09 -1.73 -6.36
C ARG A 237 -10.89 -2.70 -6.28
N LYS A 238 -9.67 -2.24 -6.60
CA LYS A 238 -8.44 -3.05 -6.48
C LYS A 238 -8.15 -3.49 -5.05
N VAL A 239 -8.30 -2.59 -4.08
CA VAL A 239 -8.13 -2.92 -2.65
C VAL A 239 -9.10 -4.03 -2.25
N ARG A 240 -10.39 -3.87 -2.57
CA ARG A 240 -11.41 -4.91 -2.28
C ARG A 240 -11.14 -6.23 -2.98
N GLU A 241 -10.62 -6.21 -4.20
CA GLU A 241 -10.18 -7.42 -4.90
C GLU A 241 -9.07 -8.13 -4.10
N GLN A 242 -8.05 -7.40 -3.63
CA GLN A 242 -6.92 -7.95 -2.86
C GLN A 242 -7.33 -8.48 -1.48
N GLU A 243 -8.18 -7.75 -0.74
CA GLU A 243 -8.67 -8.18 0.58
C GLU A 243 -9.42 -9.52 0.52
N LEU A 244 -10.11 -9.80 -0.59
CA LEU A 244 -10.79 -11.08 -0.81
C LEU A 244 -9.84 -12.22 -1.20
N ILE A 245 -8.66 -11.93 -1.75
CA ILE A 245 -7.72 -12.97 -2.18
C ILE A 245 -7.23 -13.78 -0.98
N VAL A 246 -6.88 -13.13 0.13
CA VAL A 246 -6.35 -13.79 1.34
C VAL A 246 -7.28 -14.91 1.87
N PRO A 247 -8.57 -14.65 2.18
CA PRO A 247 -9.46 -15.71 2.63
C PRO A 247 -9.76 -16.75 1.54
N LEU A 248 -9.75 -16.38 0.26
CA LEU A 248 -9.93 -17.33 -0.85
C LEU A 248 -8.75 -18.29 -0.97
N LEU A 249 -7.52 -17.80 -0.87
CA LEU A 249 -6.31 -18.63 -0.86
C LEU A 249 -6.29 -19.56 0.36
N ALA A 250 -6.61 -19.05 1.55
CA ALA A 250 -6.72 -19.87 2.75
C ALA A 250 -7.73 -21.01 2.56
N TYR A 251 -8.90 -20.71 1.97
CA TYR A 251 -9.88 -21.75 1.65
C TYR A 251 -9.33 -22.75 0.61
N GLN A 252 -8.70 -22.30 -0.47
CA GLN A 252 -8.14 -23.17 -1.50
C GLN A 252 -7.09 -24.12 -0.95
N ARG A 253 -6.19 -23.63 -0.08
CA ARG A 253 -5.18 -24.46 0.59
C ARG A 253 -5.81 -25.58 1.42
N LEU A 254 -6.91 -25.29 2.12
CA LEU A 254 -7.64 -26.28 2.93
C LEU A 254 -8.51 -27.23 2.10
N ASN A 255 -8.92 -26.84 0.88
CA ASN A 255 -9.90 -27.56 0.06
C ASN A 255 -9.32 -28.04 -1.28
N GLN A 256 -8.03 -28.35 -1.32
CA GLN A 256 -7.35 -28.92 -2.51
C GLN A 256 -7.54 -28.07 -3.78
N GLY A 257 -7.38 -26.75 -3.65
CA GLY A 257 -7.50 -25.80 -4.76
C GLY A 257 -8.94 -25.41 -5.12
N LYS A 258 -9.97 -26.03 -4.51
CA LYS A 258 -11.37 -25.67 -4.76
C LYS A 258 -11.69 -24.29 -4.17
N LEU A 259 -12.49 -23.51 -4.89
CA LEU A 259 -13.00 -22.22 -4.41
C LEU A 259 -14.36 -22.39 -3.71
N PRO A 260 -14.71 -21.52 -2.74
CA PRO A 260 -15.99 -21.60 -2.07
C PRO A 260 -17.15 -21.37 -3.06
N ARG A 261 -18.33 -21.94 -2.79
CA ARG A 261 -19.52 -21.69 -3.62
C ARG A 261 -19.90 -20.21 -3.58
N MET A 262 -20.20 -19.63 -4.75
CA MET A 262 -20.66 -18.23 -4.81
C MET A 262 -22.10 -18.14 -4.31
N ARG A 263 -22.42 -17.04 -3.62
CA ARG A 263 -23.81 -16.73 -3.27
C ARG A 263 -24.60 -16.45 -4.55
N LEU A 264 -25.90 -16.75 -4.56
CA LEU A 264 -26.76 -16.56 -5.74
C LEU A 264 -26.70 -15.14 -6.29
N LYS A 265 -26.73 -14.12 -5.42
CA LYS A 265 -26.58 -12.71 -5.80
C LYS A 265 -25.26 -12.43 -6.53
N ASP A 266 -24.15 -13.00 -6.05
CA ASP A 266 -22.82 -12.77 -6.64
C ASP A 266 -22.70 -13.49 -7.99
N ARG A 267 -23.35 -14.65 -8.12
CA ARG A 267 -23.44 -15.38 -9.40
C ARG A 267 -24.26 -14.61 -10.43
N ALA A 268 -25.42 -14.08 -10.04
CA ALA A 268 -26.26 -13.27 -10.91
C ALA A 268 -25.52 -11.99 -11.37
N MET A 269 -24.90 -11.27 -10.44
CA MET A 269 -24.09 -10.09 -10.76
C MET A 269 -22.89 -10.45 -11.65
N ASN A 270 -22.27 -11.60 -11.44
CA ASN A 270 -21.17 -12.04 -12.28
C ASN A 270 -21.58 -12.26 -13.74
N ILE A 271 -22.78 -12.80 -13.97
CA ILE A 271 -23.35 -12.99 -15.30
C ILE A 271 -23.70 -11.63 -15.91
N LEU A 272 -24.41 -10.77 -15.16
CA LEU A 272 -24.86 -9.46 -15.63
C LEU A 272 -23.69 -8.54 -16.04
N PHE A 273 -22.58 -8.58 -15.29
CA PHE A 273 -21.40 -7.75 -15.53
C PHE A 273 -20.26 -8.50 -16.22
N GLY A 274 -20.53 -9.66 -16.84
CA GLY A 274 -19.59 -10.39 -17.69
C GLY A 274 -18.24 -10.68 -17.03
N GLY A 275 -18.21 -11.15 -15.77
CA GLY A 275 -16.94 -11.46 -15.10
C GLY A 275 -16.24 -10.29 -14.41
N LYS A 276 -16.74 -9.05 -14.56
CA LYS A 276 -16.04 -7.83 -14.10
C LYS A 276 -16.34 -7.44 -12.64
N THR A 277 -17.05 -8.30 -11.90
CA THR A 277 -17.33 -8.04 -10.48
C THR A 277 -16.07 -8.23 -9.62
N VAL A 278 -16.03 -7.53 -8.47
CA VAL A 278 -14.93 -7.65 -7.48
C VAL A 278 -14.69 -9.11 -7.09
N MET A 279 -15.77 -9.83 -6.74
CA MET A 279 -15.67 -11.24 -6.33
C MET A 279 -15.15 -12.14 -7.45
N ALA A 280 -15.62 -11.96 -8.69
CA ALA A 280 -15.15 -12.78 -9.80
C ALA A 280 -13.67 -12.55 -10.13
N ARG A 281 -13.23 -11.29 -10.11
CA ARG A 281 -11.82 -10.95 -10.30
C ARG A 281 -10.95 -11.47 -9.16
N ALA A 282 -11.37 -11.29 -7.91
CA ALA A 282 -10.65 -11.82 -6.74
C ALA A 282 -10.49 -13.35 -6.82
N ARG A 283 -11.55 -14.08 -7.21
CA ARG A 283 -11.49 -15.55 -7.41
C ARG A 283 -10.53 -15.96 -8.53
N MET A 284 -10.54 -15.23 -9.64
CA MET A 284 -9.63 -15.48 -10.75
C MET A 284 -8.17 -15.23 -10.33
N LEU A 285 -7.90 -14.14 -9.61
CA LEU A 285 -6.57 -13.81 -9.10
C LEU A 285 -6.10 -14.81 -8.03
N ALA A 286 -6.96 -15.18 -7.07
CA ALA A 286 -6.64 -16.19 -6.06
C ALA A 286 -6.32 -17.54 -6.71
N ARG A 287 -7.11 -17.97 -7.71
CA ARG A 287 -6.82 -19.19 -8.45
C ARG A 287 -5.48 -19.15 -9.17
N ARG A 288 -5.15 -18.01 -9.79
CA ARG A 288 -3.85 -17.81 -10.45
C ARG A 288 -2.70 -17.91 -9.44
N GLN A 289 -2.78 -17.17 -8.34
CA GLN A 289 -1.74 -17.18 -7.30
C GLN A 289 -1.56 -18.57 -6.69
N TYR A 290 -2.66 -19.30 -6.43
CA TYR A 290 -2.58 -20.68 -5.95
C TYR A 290 -1.88 -21.62 -6.96
N LEU A 291 -2.15 -21.48 -8.26
CA LEU A 291 -1.49 -22.29 -9.29
C LEU A 291 0.00 -21.94 -9.41
N ASP A 292 0.36 -20.67 -9.27
CA ASP A 292 1.75 -20.23 -9.26
C ASP A 292 2.48 -20.78 -8.01
N GLU A 293 1.83 -20.80 -6.84
CA GLU A 293 2.36 -21.41 -5.59
C GLU A 293 2.56 -22.94 -5.67
N VAL A 294 1.74 -23.65 -6.45
CA VAL A 294 1.84 -25.13 -6.58
C VAL A 294 2.87 -25.54 -7.63
N LYS A 295 3.15 -24.68 -8.62
CA LYS A 295 4.09 -24.96 -9.71
C LYS A 295 5.53 -24.53 -9.41
N GLY A 296 5.72 -23.59 -8.50
CA GLY A 296 7.04 -23.12 -8.04
C GLY A 296 7.56 -23.98 -6.90
#